data_AF-A0A0K1JMJ4-F1
#
_entry.id   AF-A0A0K1JMJ4-F1
#
_cell.length_a   1.000
_cell.length_b   1.000
_cell.length_c   1.000
_cell.angle_alpha   90.00
_cell.angle_beta   90.00
_cell.angle_gamma   90.00
#
_symmetry.space_group_name_H-M   'P 1'
#
loop_
_entity.id
_entity.type
_entity.pdbx_description
1 polymer ?
#
loop_
_entity_poly.entity_id
_entity_poly.type
_entity_poly.pdbx_seq_one_letter_code
_entity_poly.pdbx_strand_id
1 'polypeptide(L)'
;MLLAHPVLTGAVALLAVNDQVLKPAYGTWWTGKLSDVAGVVLVTWVLAVVTGYAGRSALMVALAFVALKVVPGVAEAAAPILGGVTLRDPTDLVALVALGPVVVYLQRVSIRPPRALRATRPAVRASRSRVARVVVAGVTCGLAALAVGATSCAEQQEVSNVRVDGGSVWAQVGSTDGDLDHQVSSAVHNSTAGSASSTLAVRPRWARSIDGGRTWTSANGEPSTSSDAGRSACSDALGCFRLVGRDRVEHRDPTSSAWSTAFAFTREQKRRLKARDHGVCSGQSVQIDLRTLLIVPRPDGEHVVVAAGSEGALERTPSGEWHRRAVLGCRPTSLTGPSQLIYLQAAPFALAVLSLVPLVIGIMRRQPWRGAGGLAIALGGAFTTGILLAIFTFLQIDYLGSGPALAVICAVIFLISLWVARGPKSPRGPEFRDA
;
A
#
# COMPACT_ATOMS: atom_id res chain seq x y z
N MET A 1 24.54 1.85 20.07
CA MET A 1 23.90 0.90 21.00
C MET A 1 22.38 1.04 21.06
N LEU A 2 21.80 2.23 21.21
CA LEU A 2 20.32 2.41 21.27
C LEU A 2 19.51 1.89 20.07
N LEU A 3 20.15 1.68 18.90
CA LEU A 3 19.49 1.21 17.67
C LEU A 3 19.61 -0.30 17.44
N ALA A 4 20.50 -0.97 18.16
CA ALA A 4 20.54 -2.44 18.26
C ALA A 4 19.82 -2.91 19.54
N HIS A 5 18.98 -2.05 20.10
CA HIS A 5 18.35 -2.31 21.37
C HIS A 5 17.25 -3.36 21.20
N PRO A 6 17.17 -4.38 22.06
CA PRO A 6 16.23 -5.49 21.91
C PRO A 6 14.77 -5.04 21.81
N VAL A 7 14.39 -3.94 22.48
CA VAL A 7 13.03 -3.38 22.36
C VAL A 7 12.72 -2.87 20.95
N LEU A 8 13.67 -2.18 20.32
CA LEU A 8 13.50 -1.65 18.97
C LEU A 8 13.48 -2.79 17.94
N THR A 9 14.42 -3.72 18.06
CA THR A 9 14.47 -4.93 17.22
C THR A 9 13.21 -5.77 17.40
N GLY A 10 12.72 -5.91 18.64
CA GLY A 10 11.48 -6.60 18.97
C GLY A 10 10.26 -5.94 18.35
N ALA A 11 10.16 -4.61 18.37
CA ALA A 11 9.07 -3.89 17.70
C ALA A 11 9.07 -4.08 16.18
N VAL A 12 10.24 -4.02 15.54
CA VAL A 12 10.36 -4.26 14.09
C VAL A 12 10.07 -5.73 13.74
N ALA A 13 10.59 -6.67 14.51
CA ALA A 13 10.32 -8.09 14.32
C ALA A 13 8.84 -8.41 14.53
N LEU A 14 8.21 -7.79 15.53
CA LEU A 14 6.78 -7.92 15.79
C LEU A 14 5.95 -7.39 14.63
N LEU A 15 6.27 -6.20 14.09
CA LEU A 15 5.62 -5.67 12.88
C LEU A 15 5.76 -6.64 11.70
N ALA A 16 7.00 -7.10 11.43
CA ALA A 16 7.26 -8.00 10.32
C ALA A 16 6.52 -9.33 10.46
N VAL A 17 6.60 -10.00 11.62
CA VAL A 17 5.92 -11.29 11.85
C VAL A 17 4.40 -11.12 11.86
N ASN A 18 3.90 -10.06 12.49
CA ASN A 18 2.47 -9.80 12.54
C ASN A 18 1.90 -9.58 11.14
N ASP A 19 2.57 -8.77 10.33
CA ASP A 19 2.06 -8.41 9.02
C ASP A 19 2.28 -9.50 7.97
N GLN A 20 3.37 -10.27 8.04
CA GLN A 20 3.70 -11.31 7.06
C GLN A 20 3.12 -12.69 7.39
N VAL A 21 2.89 -12.98 8.68
CA VAL A 21 2.52 -14.32 9.13
C VAL A 21 1.16 -14.29 9.82
N LEU A 22 1.00 -13.45 10.85
CA LEU A 22 -0.20 -13.52 11.70
C LEU A 22 -1.44 -12.95 11.01
N LYS A 23 -1.33 -11.83 10.30
CA LYS A 23 -2.44 -11.23 9.55
C LYS A 23 -2.96 -12.18 8.47
N PRO A 24 -2.13 -12.75 7.58
CA PRO A 24 -2.59 -13.73 6.59
C PRO A 24 -3.16 -15.00 7.22
N ALA A 25 -2.57 -15.50 8.31
CA ALA A 25 -2.99 -16.77 8.91
C ALA A 25 -4.29 -16.67 9.73
N TYR A 26 -4.53 -15.53 10.39
CA TYR A 26 -5.59 -15.42 11.38
C TYR A 26 -6.62 -14.32 11.08
N GLY A 27 -6.30 -13.29 10.30
CA GLY A 27 -7.27 -12.25 9.89
C GLY A 27 -8.04 -11.57 11.03
N THR A 28 -7.51 -11.59 12.25
CA THR A 28 -8.28 -11.27 13.47
C THR A 28 -8.11 -9.82 13.90
N TRP A 29 -9.10 -9.30 14.64
CA TRP A 29 -9.12 -7.94 15.20
C TRP A 29 -7.89 -7.59 16.05
N TRP A 30 -7.24 -8.57 16.70
CA TRP A 30 -6.09 -8.31 17.58
C TRP A 30 -4.78 -8.08 16.82
N THR A 31 -4.63 -8.60 15.60
CA THR A 31 -3.42 -8.41 14.78
C THR A 31 -3.26 -6.96 14.32
N GLY A 32 -4.35 -6.23 14.10
CA GLY A 32 -4.32 -4.78 13.84
C GLY A 32 -3.74 -4.02 15.03
N LYS A 33 -4.24 -4.31 16.23
CA LYS A 33 -3.82 -3.65 17.48
C LYS A 33 -2.37 -3.91 17.84
N LEU A 34 -1.87 -5.11 17.55
CA LEU A 34 -0.48 -5.48 17.79
C LEU A 34 0.47 -4.65 16.92
N SER A 35 0.10 -4.43 15.65
CA SER A 35 0.84 -3.55 14.73
C SER A 35 0.84 -2.10 15.21
N ASP A 36 -0.29 -1.60 15.71
CA ASP A 36 -0.38 -0.25 16.29
C ASP A 36 0.52 -0.07 17.51
N VAL A 37 0.49 -1.03 18.45
CA VAL A 37 1.39 -1.03 19.63
C VAL A 37 2.85 -0.98 19.18
N ALA A 38 3.24 -1.86 18.25
CA ALA A 38 4.61 -1.94 17.77
C ALA A 38 5.04 -0.66 17.02
N GLY A 39 4.15 -0.09 16.20
CA GLY A 39 4.36 1.17 15.49
C GLY A 39 4.56 2.35 16.45
N VAL A 40 3.70 2.50 17.46
CA VAL A 40 3.80 3.57 18.47
C VAL A 40 5.12 3.47 19.24
N VAL A 41 5.51 2.26 19.66
CA VAL A 41 6.79 2.00 20.35
C VAL A 41 7.97 2.39 19.45
N LEU A 42 7.97 1.91 18.20
CA LEU A 42 9.01 2.15 17.21
C LEU A 42 9.21 3.64 16.94
N VAL A 43 8.13 4.34 16.57
CA VAL A 43 8.19 5.77 16.20
C VAL A 43 8.62 6.61 17.40
N THR A 44 8.12 6.30 18.60
CA THR A 44 8.53 7.00 19.84
C THR A 44 10.02 6.81 20.12
N TRP A 45 10.52 5.58 19.96
CA TRP A 45 11.93 5.26 20.18
C TRP A 45 12.82 6.04 19.22
N VAL A 46 12.51 6.00 17.93
CA VAL A 46 13.29 6.71 16.92
C VAL A 46 13.26 8.21 17.18
N LEU A 47 12.08 8.78 17.44
CA LEU A 47 11.93 10.20 17.70
C LEU A 47 12.67 10.62 18.97
N ALA A 48 12.67 9.81 20.02
CA ALA A 48 13.44 10.06 21.24
C ALA A 48 14.96 10.02 21.00
N VAL A 49 15.45 9.13 20.16
CA VAL A 49 16.88 9.07 19.77
C VAL A 49 17.30 10.32 19.00
N VAL A 50 16.42 10.82 18.12
CA VAL A 50 16.66 12.02 17.30
C VAL A 50 16.61 13.29 18.14
N THR A 51 15.56 13.48 18.94
CA THR A 51 15.35 14.71 19.72
C THR A 51 16.19 14.74 21.00
N GLY A 52 16.50 13.57 21.56
CA GLY A 52 17.09 13.43 22.89
C GLY A 52 16.10 13.62 24.05
N TYR A 53 14.80 13.74 23.78
CA TYR A 53 13.78 14.02 24.79
C TYR A 53 12.64 12.99 24.75
N ALA A 54 12.79 11.89 25.48
CA ALA A 54 11.83 10.78 25.48
C ALA A 54 10.38 11.21 25.75
N GLY A 55 10.14 12.03 26.79
CA GLY A 55 8.78 12.46 27.15
C GLY A 55 8.10 13.33 26.08
N ARG A 56 8.85 14.28 25.49
CA ARG A 56 8.31 15.12 24.40
C ARG A 56 8.04 14.31 23.14
N SER A 57 8.92 13.36 22.82
CA SER A 57 8.73 12.46 21.69
C SER A 57 7.48 11.60 21.85
N ALA A 58 7.27 11.01 23.03
CA ALA A 58 6.06 10.22 23.30
C ALA A 58 4.78 11.06 23.22
N LEU A 59 4.79 12.29 23.73
CA LEU A 59 3.64 13.19 23.60
C LEU A 59 3.32 13.50 22.13
N MET A 60 4.34 13.81 21.31
CA MET A 60 4.13 14.07 19.88
C MET A 60 3.57 12.84 19.15
N VAL A 61 4.09 11.65 19.44
CA VAL A 61 3.58 10.39 18.85
C VAL A 61 2.15 10.11 19.30
N ALA A 62 1.84 10.33 20.59
CA ALA A 62 0.48 10.16 21.10
C ALA A 62 -0.51 11.06 20.37
N LEU A 63 -0.19 12.35 20.24
CA LEU A 63 -1.05 13.32 19.55
C LEU A 63 -1.24 12.96 18.06
N ALA A 64 -0.16 12.59 17.37
CA ALA A 64 -0.21 12.17 15.97
C ALA A 64 -1.05 10.90 15.78
N PHE A 65 -0.90 9.91 16.68
CA PHE A 65 -1.64 8.66 16.63
C PHE A 65 -3.13 8.86 16.95
N VAL A 66 -3.46 9.70 17.94
CA VAL A 66 -4.86 10.09 18.22
C VAL A 66 -5.49 10.78 17.02
N ALA A 67 -4.78 11.74 16.42
CA ALA A 67 -5.26 12.44 15.24
C ALA A 67 -5.54 11.46 14.08
N LEU A 68 -4.62 10.52 13.83
CA LEU A 68 -4.75 9.51 12.80
C LEU A 68 -5.96 8.59 13.02
N LYS A 69 -6.24 8.17 14.27
CA LYS A 69 -7.32 7.20 14.57
C LYS A 69 -8.70 7.85 14.75
N VAL A 70 -8.77 9.12 15.15
CA VAL A 70 -10.03 9.77 15.56
C VAL A 70 -10.48 10.87 14.60
N VAL A 71 -9.56 11.66 14.03
CA VAL A 71 -9.93 12.86 13.27
C VAL A 71 -10.27 12.49 11.82
N PRO A 72 -11.50 12.77 11.33
CA PRO A 72 -11.87 12.55 9.94
C PRO A 72 -10.96 13.34 9.00
N GLY A 73 -10.48 12.71 7.92
CA GLY A 73 -9.61 13.32 6.93
C GLY A 73 -8.12 13.12 7.19
N VAL A 74 -7.69 12.90 8.45
CA VAL A 74 -6.25 12.69 8.76
C VAL A 74 -5.78 11.31 8.30
N ALA A 75 -6.58 10.27 8.57
CA ALA A 75 -6.32 8.91 8.08
C ALA A 75 -6.25 8.89 6.54
N GLU A 76 -7.24 9.50 5.90
CA GLU A 76 -7.35 9.58 4.45
C GLU A 76 -6.17 10.36 3.82
N ALA A 77 -5.72 11.44 4.47
CA ALA A 77 -4.54 12.21 4.03
C ALA A 77 -3.21 11.47 4.28
N ALA A 78 -3.13 10.65 5.32
CA ALA A 78 -1.93 9.88 5.66
C ALA A 78 -1.85 8.54 4.90
N ALA A 79 -2.96 8.02 4.40
CA ALA A 79 -3.06 6.74 3.71
C ALA A 79 -2.03 6.57 2.57
N PRO A 80 -1.79 7.58 1.70
CA PRO A 80 -0.69 7.53 0.73
C PRO A 80 0.67 7.25 1.35
N ILE A 81 1.00 8.00 2.40
CA ILE A 81 2.31 7.99 3.04
C ILE A 81 2.53 6.67 3.81
N LEU A 82 1.48 6.15 4.41
CA LEU A 82 1.49 4.91 5.19
C LEU A 82 1.33 3.66 4.33
N GLY A 83 1.13 3.82 3.02
CA GLY A 83 1.07 2.71 2.06
C GLY A 83 -0.25 1.94 2.03
N GLY A 84 -1.34 2.46 2.59
CA GLY A 84 -2.60 1.72 2.63
C GLY A 84 -3.76 2.48 3.26
N VAL A 85 -4.95 1.86 3.23
CA VAL A 85 -6.16 2.41 3.87
C VAL A 85 -5.97 2.33 5.39
N THR A 86 -5.90 3.49 6.05
CA THR A 86 -5.91 3.55 7.50
C THR A 86 -7.36 3.56 7.98
N LEU A 87 -7.76 2.47 8.64
CA LEU A 87 -9.07 2.37 9.25
C LEU A 87 -9.13 3.25 10.51
N ARG A 88 -10.17 4.07 10.63
CA ARG A 88 -10.46 4.86 11.83
C ARG A 88 -11.14 3.97 12.87
N ASP A 89 -10.36 3.43 13.79
CA ASP A 89 -10.86 2.66 14.94
C ASP A 89 -10.37 3.29 16.25
N PRO A 90 -11.24 3.99 17.01
CA PRO A 90 -10.88 4.56 18.30
C PRO A 90 -10.40 3.52 19.33
N THR A 91 -10.74 2.24 19.17
CA THR A 91 -10.27 1.18 20.06
C THR A 91 -8.78 0.86 19.88
N ASP A 92 -8.14 1.41 18.85
CA ASP A 92 -6.68 1.32 18.66
C ASP A 92 -5.91 2.28 19.57
N LEU A 93 -6.59 3.25 20.21
CA LEU A 93 -5.98 4.13 21.22
C LEU A 93 -5.41 3.35 22.43
N VAL A 94 -5.82 2.09 22.61
CA VAL A 94 -5.19 1.17 23.57
C VAL A 94 -3.67 1.03 23.34
N ALA A 95 -3.19 1.22 22.10
CA ALA A 95 -1.76 1.19 21.78
C ALA A 95 -0.95 2.27 22.53
N LEU A 96 -1.58 3.38 22.94
CA LEU A 96 -0.92 4.45 23.68
C LEU A 96 -0.45 4.02 25.07
N VAL A 97 -1.02 2.95 25.65
CA VAL A 97 -0.56 2.38 26.93
C VAL A 97 0.92 1.97 26.84
N ALA A 98 1.39 1.56 25.66
CA ALA A 98 2.79 1.17 25.44
C ALA A 98 3.78 2.34 25.57
N LEU A 99 3.32 3.60 25.48
CA LEU A 99 4.18 4.78 25.65
C LEU A 99 4.75 4.91 27.06
N GLY A 100 3.98 4.53 28.09
CA GLY A 100 4.42 4.63 29.50
C GLY A 100 5.71 3.84 29.74
N PRO A 101 5.73 2.51 29.50
CA PRO A 101 6.93 1.69 29.61
C PRO A 101 8.09 2.19 28.76
N VAL A 102 7.83 2.59 27.50
CA VAL A 102 8.87 3.10 26.59
C VAL A 102 9.52 4.37 27.12
N VAL A 103 8.74 5.33 27.62
CA VAL A 103 9.26 6.58 28.20
C VAL A 103 10.06 6.30 29.46
N VAL A 104 9.52 5.49 30.39
CA VAL A 104 10.23 5.13 31.62
C VAL A 104 11.57 4.47 31.30
N TYR A 105 11.57 3.55 30.33
CA TYR A 105 12.78 2.86 29.90
C TYR A 105 13.78 3.81 29.26
N LEU A 106 13.35 4.60 28.27
CA LEU A 106 14.21 5.55 27.57
C LEU A 106 14.75 6.62 28.53
N GLN A 107 13.96 7.05 29.50
CA GLN A 107 14.44 7.94 30.56
C GLN A 107 15.57 7.26 31.31
N ARG A 108 15.36 6.06 31.87
CA ARG A 108 16.38 5.29 32.62
C ARG A 108 17.69 5.11 31.85
N VAL A 109 17.61 4.75 30.56
CA VAL A 109 18.79 4.56 29.70
C VAL A 109 19.44 5.89 29.28
N SER A 110 18.67 6.98 29.24
CA SER A 110 19.15 8.32 28.89
C SER A 110 19.60 9.14 30.10
N ILE A 111 19.46 8.64 31.34
CA ILE A 111 19.82 9.41 32.54
C ILE A 111 21.34 9.61 32.60
N ARG A 112 21.70 10.84 32.24
CA ARG A 112 22.91 11.60 32.57
C ARG A 112 24.19 11.17 31.83
N PRO A 113 24.60 11.92 30.78
CA PRO A 113 26.03 12.05 30.53
C PRO A 113 26.71 12.47 31.85
N PRO A 114 27.75 11.76 32.32
CA PRO A 114 28.41 12.09 33.58
C PRO A 114 28.83 13.56 33.56
N ARG A 115 28.20 14.38 34.43
CA ARG A 115 28.47 15.82 34.54
C ARG A 115 29.97 16.11 34.74
N ALA A 116 30.70 15.17 35.33
CA ALA A 116 32.12 15.26 35.61
C ALA A 116 33.04 15.33 34.36
N LEU A 117 32.59 14.90 33.18
CA LEU A 117 33.41 14.90 31.96
C LEU A 117 33.20 16.12 31.03
N ARG A 118 32.40 17.10 31.47
CA ARG A 118 32.04 18.28 30.63
C ARG A 118 33.05 19.43 30.69
N ALA A 119 34.02 19.38 31.61
CA ALA A 119 34.92 20.51 31.84
C ALA A 119 36.09 20.64 30.84
N THR A 120 36.46 19.59 30.08
CA THR A 120 37.74 19.64 29.32
C THR A 120 37.71 19.10 27.89
N ARG A 121 36.56 18.69 27.33
CA ARG A 121 36.52 18.20 25.94
C ARG A 121 36.13 19.29 24.94
N PRO A 122 36.98 19.60 23.93
CA PRO A 122 36.75 20.67 22.97
C PRO A 122 35.46 20.44 22.17
N ALA A 123 34.71 21.52 21.94
CA ALA A 123 33.36 21.56 21.37
C ALA A 123 33.19 20.86 20.01
N VAL A 124 34.28 20.60 19.29
CA VAL A 124 34.30 20.03 17.95
C VAL A 124 33.80 18.57 17.90
N ARG A 125 33.91 17.79 18.99
CA ARG A 125 33.46 16.38 19.01
C ARG A 125 31.94 16.21 19.18
N ALA A 126 31.22 17.23 19.63
CA ALA A 126 29.77 17.16 19.89
C ALA A 126 28.90 17.23 18.62
N SER A 127 29.44 17.73 17.50
CA SER A 127 28.71 17.85 16.23
C SER A 127 28.59 16.50 15.51
N ARG A 128 29.68 15.73 15.42
CA ARG A 128 29.71 14.44 14.69
C ARG A 128 28.76 13.37 15.28
N SER A 129 28.48 13.41 16.59
CA SER A 129 27.60 12.43 17.25
C SER A 129 26.11 12.69 17.03
N ARG A 130 25.71 13.90 16.65
CA ARG A 130 24.31 14.22 16.30
C ARG A 130 23.96 13.64 14.94
N VAL A 131 24.88 13.77 13.98
CA VAL A 131 24.72 13.31 12.60
C VAL A 131 24.55 11.80 12.54
N ALA A 132 25.44 11.06 13.18
CA ALA A 132 25.36 9.61 13.19
C ALA A 132 24.03 9.12 13.76
N ARG A 133 23.46 9.83 14.75
CA ARG A 133 22.12 9.51 15.28
C ARG A 133 21.00 9.78 14.28
N VAL A 134 21.04 10.91 13.58
CA VAL A 134 20.03 11.25 12.56
C VAL A 134 20.08 10.27 11.39
N VAL A 135 21.27 9.94 10.89
CA VAL A 135 21.42 9.01 9.75
C VAL A 135 20.90 7.62 10.11
N VAL A 136 21.29 7.07 11.26
CA VAL A 136 20.84 5.72 11.63
C VAL A 136 19.35 5.71 11.97
N ALA A 137 18.82 6.74 12.63
CA ALA A 137 17.38 6.90 12.83
C ALA A 137 16.61 6.92 11.50
N GLY A 138 17.11 7.67 10.51
CA GLY A 138 16.54 7.71 9.16
C GLY A 138 16.56 6.34 8.47
N VAL A 139 17.67 5.61 8.54
CA VAL A 139 17.78 4.25 7.97
C VAL A 139 16.83 3.28 8.67
N THR A 140 16.74 3.31 10.01
CA THR A 140 15.83 2.43 10.75
C THR A 140 14.37 2.74 10.44
N CYS A 141 13.98 4.03 10.39
CA CYS A 141 12.64 4.42 9.96
C CYS A 141 12.36 3.99 8.52
N GLY A 142 13.31 4.17 7.61
CA GLY A 142 13.18 3.75 6.21
C GLY A 142 12.99 2.24 6.09
N LEU A 143 13.79 1.44 6.79
CA LEU A 143 13.65 -0.03 6.80
C LEU A 143 12.32 -0.47 7.41
N ALA A 144 11.87 0.17 8.49
CA ALA A 144 10.57 -0.15 9.07
C ALA A 144 9.40 0.27 8.17
N ALA A 145 9.48 1.44 7.53
CA ALA A 145 8.48 1.89 6.57
C ALA A 145 8.46 0.98 5.32
N LEU A 146 9.61 0.50 4.85
CA LEU A 146 9.67 -0.50 3.78
C LEU A 146 9.10 -1.85 4.23
N ALA A 147 9.37 -2.27 5.46
CA ALA A 147 8.83 -3.51 6.00
C ALA A 147 7.30 -3.46 6.15
N VAL A 148 6.75 -2.31 6.55
CA VAL A 148 5.30 -2.10 6.73
C VAL A 148 4.60 -1.79 5.39
N GLY A 149 5.21 -0.98 4.53
CA GLY A 149 4.65 -0.60 3.22
C GLY A 149 4.70 -1.74 2.19
N ALA A 150 5.62 -2.70 2.36
CA ALA A 150 5.61 -3.93 1.58
C ALA A 150 4.46 -4.89 2.00
N THR A 151 3.77 -4.63 3.11
CA THR A 151 2.81 -5.56 3.72
C THR A 151 1.41 -4.99 3.94
N SER A 152 1.21 -3.71 3.68
CA SER A 152 -0.13 -3.12 3.64
C SER A 152 -0.87 -3.63 2.41
N CYS A 153 -1.43 -4.82 2.52
CA CYS A 153 -2.37 -5.33 1.53
C CYS A 153 -3.61 -4.44 1.54
N ALA A 154 -3.74 -3.65 0.49
CA ALA A 154 -4.99 -2.99 0.21
C ALA A 154 -6.02 -4.09 -0.06
N GLU A 155 -7.08 -4.11 0.74
CA GLU A 155 -8.26 -4.93 0.49
C GLU A 155 -8.68 -4.72 -0.97
N GLN A 156 -8.61 -5.80 -1.75
CA GLN A 156 -8.84 -5.69 -3.18
C GLN A 156 -10.33 -5.59 -3.44
N GLN A 157 -10.74 -4.44 -3.95
CA GLN A 157 -12.10 -4.25 -4.40
C GLN A 157 -12.35 -5.05 -5.67
N GLU A 158 -13.52 -5.68 -5.74
CA GLU A 158 -14.01 -6.40 -6.90
C GLU A 158 -15.41 -5.92 -7.27
N VAL A 159 -15.66 -5.81 -8.57
CA VAL A 159 -17.01 -5.66 -9.11
C VAL A 159 -17.66 -7.04 -9.14
N SER A 160 -18.53 -7.31 -8.17
CA SER A 160 -19.17 -8.61 -8.00
C SER A 160 -20.43 -8.76 -8.85
N ASN A 161 -21.14 -7.66 -9.10
CA ASN A 161 -22.42 -7.67 -9.80
C ASN A 161 -22.64 -6.37 -10.58
N VAL A 162 -23.42 -6.43 -11.66
CA VAL A 162 -23.94 -5.29 -12.40
C VAL A 162 -25.46 -5.36 -12.47
N ARG A 163 -26.17 -4.23 -12.46
CA ARG A 163 -27.64 -4.16 -12.49
C ARG A 163 -28.09 -2.97 -13.34
N VAL A 164 -29.33 -2.99 -13.84
CA VAL A 164 -29.96 -1.81 -14.46
C VAL A 164 -31.11 -1.33 -13.58
N ASP A 165 -31.14 -0.04 -13.27
CA ASP A 165 -32.24 0.64 -12.57
C ASP A 165 -32.41 2.07 -13.10
N GLY A 166 -33.63 2.42 -13.51
CA GLY A 166 -33.97 3.75 -14.03
C GLY A 166 -33.10 4.21 -15.21
N GLY A 167 -32.76 3.29 -16.13
CA GLY A 167 -31.88 3.56 -17.28
C GLY A 167 -30.40 3.80 -16.93
N SER A 168 -30.02 3.65 -15.66
CA SER A 168 -28.63 3.69 -15.20
C SER A 168 -28.12 2.28 -14.96
N VAL A 169 -26.83 2.07 -15.19
CA VAL A 169 -26.14 0.82 -14.85
C VAL A 169 -25.50 0.99 -13.48
N TRP A 170 -25.69 0.01 -12.61
CA TRP A 170 -25.15 -0.02 -11.27
C TRP A 170 -24.14 -1.17 -11.18
N ALA A 171 -23.05 -0.96 -10.46
CA ALA A 171 -22.04 -1.97 -10.19
C ALA A 171 -21.85 -2.10 -8.69
N GLN A 172 -21.96 -3.33 -8.20
CA GLN A 172 -21.70 -3.66 -6.81
C GLN A 172 -20.20 -3.86 -6.63
N VAL A 173 -19.59 -3.08 -5.76
CA VAL A 173 -18.17 -3.13 -5.42
C VAL A 173 -18.01 -3.60 -3.98
N GLY A 174 -17.38 -4.74 -3.81
CA GLY A 174 -17.17 -5.38 -2.51
C GLY A 174 -15.79 -6.00 -2.41
N SER A 175 -15.44 -6.45 -1.20
CA SER A 175 -14.26 -7.27 -0.97
C SER A 175 -14.63 -8.75 -1.06
N THR A 176 -13.76 -9.54 -1.68
CA THR A 176 -13.94 -10.99 -1.90
C THR A 176 -13.89 -11.78 -0.60
N ASP A 177 -13.44 -11.17 0.50
CA ASP A 177 -13.35 -11.83 1.82
C ASP A 177 -14.73 -12.16 2.44
N GLY A 178 -15.81 -11.66 1.84
CA GLY A 178 -17.15 -12.14 2.12
C GLY A 178 -17.50 -13.32 1.22
N ASP A 179 -17.21 -14.53 1.67
CA ASP A 179 -17.76 -15.79 1.14
C ASP A 179 -19.29 -15.83 1.37
N LEU A 180 -19.99 -14.96 0.64
CA LEU A 180 -21.43 -14.72 0.74
C LEU A 180 -22.25 -15.93 0.29
N ASP A 181 -21.67 -16.82 -0.52
CA ASP A 181 -22.34 -18.05 -0.95
C ASP A 181 -22.53 -19.04 0.21
N HIS A 182 -21.65 -19.03 1.22
CA HIS A 182 -21.79 -19.90 2.39
C HIS A 182 -22.65 -19.32 3.52
N GLN A 183 -22.74 -17.99 3.66
CA GLN A 183 -23.56 -17.39 4.73
C GLN A 183 -25.04 -17.26 4.38
N VAL A 184 -25.41 -17.02 3.11
CA VAL A 184 -26.83 -16.86 2.73
C VAL A 184 -27.58 -18.19 2.84
N SER A 185 -26.91 -19.33 2.60
CA SER A 185 -27.54 -20.65 2.75
C SER A 185 -27.74 -21.07 4.22
N SER A 186 -27.04 -20.46 5.19
CA SER A 186 -27.18 -20.81 6.62
C SER A 186 -28.07 -19.83 7.40
N ALA A 187 -28.26 -18.60 6.92
CA ALA A 187 -29.10 -17.62 7.59
C ALA A 187 -30.62 -17.91 7.48
N VAL A 188 -31.03 -18.76 6.51
CA VAL A 188 -32.44 -19.12 6.28
C VAL A 188 -32.92 -20.26 7.21
N HIS A 189 -32.05 -20.84 8.06
CA HIS A 189 -32.44 -21.97 8.93
C HIS A 189 -32.38 -21.74 10.44
N ASN A 190 -31.91 -20.58 10.94
CA ASN A 190 -31.78 -20.34 12.39
C ASN A 190 -32.37 -19.00 12.86
N SER A 191 -33.55 -18.63 12.36
CA SER A 191 -34.32 -17.49 12.87
C SER A 191 -35.16 -17.87 14.10
N THR A 192 -34.54 -18.29 15.22
CA THR A 192 -35.29 -18.53 16.48
C THR A 192 -34.62 -18.11 17.78
N ALA A 193 -33.42 -17.50 17.82
CA ALA A 193 -32.84 -17.07 19.10
C ALA A 193 -32.18 -15.68 19.03
N GLY A 194 -32.75 -14.75 19.82
CA GLY A 194 -32.40 -13.33 19.86
C GLY A 194 -31.06 -12.99 20.51
N SER A 195 -29.96 -13.33 19.84
CA SER A 195 -28.62 -12.78 20.16
C SER A 195 -28.13 -11.88 19.04
N ALA A 196 -28.38 -10.58 19.20
CA ALA A 196 -27.90 -9.51 18.33
C ALA A 196 -26.38 -9.32 18.52
N SER A 197 -25.58 -10.19 17.91
CA SER A 197 -24.17 -9.88 17.70
C SER A 197 -24.09 -9.02 16.44
N SER A 198 -23.95 -7.71 16.62
CA SER A 198 -23.77 -6.73 15.55
C SER A 198 -22.38 -6.88 14.91
N THR A 199 -22.17 -7.96 14.19
CA THR A 199 -21.11 -8.00 13.20
C THR A 199 -21.43 -6.90 12.18
N LEU A 200 -20.55 -5.90 12.08
CA LEU A 200 -20.62 -4.86 11.07
C LEU A 200 -20.53 -5.54 9.69
N ALA A 201 -21.68 -5.92 9.14
CA ALA A 201 -21.78 -6.36 7.76
C ALA A 201 -21.29 -5.18 6.92
N VAL A 202 -20.11 -5.36 6.31
CA VAL A 202 -19.54 -4.38 5.40
C VAL A 202 -20.54 -4.21 4.26
N ARG A 203 -21.28 -3.09 4.27
CA ARG A 203 -22.26 -2.84 3.22
C ARG A 203 -21.53 -2.72 1.90
N PRO A 204 -21.97 -3.44 0.85
CA PRO A 204 -21.38 -3.30 -0.46
C PRO A 204 -21.47 -1.84 -0.91
N ARG A 205 -20.39 -1.35 -1.51
CA ARG A 205 -20.38 -0.01 -2.12
C ARG A 205 -20.99 -0.13 -3.51
N TRP A 206 -21.72 0.88 -3.93
CA TRP A 206 -22.31 0.91 -5.26
C TRP A 206 -21.66 1.99 -6.10
N ALA A 207 -21.44 1.67 -7.37
CA ALA A 207 -21.09 2.62 -8.40
C ALA A 207 -22.24 2.74 -9.40
N ARG A 208 -22.49 3.95 -9.89
CA ARG A 208 -23.52 4.24 -10.89
C ARG A 208 -22.90 4.80 -12.15
N SER A 209 -23.37 4.32 -13.28
CA SER A 209 -23.10 4.81 -14.61
C SER A 209 -24.40 5.26 -15.26
N ILE A 210 -24.41 6.50 -15.75
CA ILE A 210 -25.52 7.09 -16.52
C ILE A 210 -25.31 7.00 -18.04
N ASP A 211 -24.16 6.46 -18.45
CA ASP A 211 -23.72 6.37 -19.84
C ASP A 211 -23.50 4.90 -20.27
N GLY A 212 -24.29 3.98 -19.71
CA GLY A 212 -24.31 2.56 -20.08
C GLY A 212 -23.05 1.77 -19.75
N GLY A 213 -22.32 2.16 -18.71
CA GLY A 213 -21.14 1.47 -18.21
C GLY A 213 -19.80 2.05 -18.67
N ARG A 214 -19.78 3.19 -19.37
CA ARG A 214 -18.53 3.84 -19.83
C ARG A 214 -17.80 4.54 -18.69
N THR A 215 -18.52 5.30 -17.87
CA THR A 215 -18.00 6.01 -16.71
C THR A 215 -18.79 5.66 -15.45
N TRP A 216 -18.10 5.64 -14.31
CA TRP A 216 -18.65 5.18 -13.04
C TRP A 216 -18.39 6.20 -11.94
N THR A 217 -19.43 6.49 -11.16
CA THR A 217 -19.38 7.39 -10.01
C THR A 217 -19.85 6.67 -8.75
N SER A 218 -19.29 7.00 -7.58
CA SER A 218 -19.74 6.41 -6.31
C SER A 218 -21.18 6.81 -6.06
N ALA A 219 -22.02 5.84 -5.68
CA ALA A 219 -23.42 6.06 -5.37
C ALA A 219 -23.71 5.67 -3.91
N ASN A 220 -24.55 6.49 -3.26
CA ASN A 220 -24.99 6.25 -1.89
C ASN A 220 -26.31 5.47 -1.93
N GLY A 221 -26.25 4.17 -1.67
CA GLY A 221 -27.42 3.30 -1.65
C GLY A 221 -27.41 2.23 -2.74
N GLU A 222 -28.28 1.24 -2.57
CA GLU A 222 -28.53 0.16 -3.53
C GLU A 222 -29.60 0.62 -4.55
N PRO A 223 -29.54 0.17 -5.82
CA PRO A 223 -30.65 0.37 -6.76
C PRO A 223 -31.99 -0.12 -6.18
N SER A 224 -33.03 0.69 -6.34
CA SER A 224 -34.37 0.49 -5.78
C SER A 224 -35.18 -0.59 -6.50
N THR A 225 -35.02 -0.67 -7.83
CA THR A 225 -35.77 -1.59 -8.69
C THR A 225 -34.85 -2.12 -9.77
N SER A 226 -34.08 -3.16 -9.45
CA SER A 226 -33.12 -3.72 -10.40
C SER A 226 -33.63 -4.99 -11.06
N SER A 227 -33.52 -5.05 -12.39
CA SER A 227 -33.42 -6.33 -13.08
C SER A 227 -32.06 -6.95 -12.74
N ASP A 228 -32.08 -8.10 -12.07
CA ASP A 228 -30.86 -8.79 -11.70
C ASP A 228 -30.10 -9.26 -12.94
N ALA A 229 -28.80 -8.96 -12.99
CA ALA A 229 -27.94 -9.54 -14.00
C ALA A 229 -27.75 -11.02 -13.74
N GLY A 230 -27.78 -11.79 -14.83
CA GLY A 230 -27.51 -13.22 -14.80
C GLY A 230 -26.13 -13.55 -15.33
N ARG A 231 -25.87 -14.85 -15.46
CA ARG A 231 -24.73 -15.35 -16.24
C ARG A 231 -25.00 -15.36 -17.75
N SER A 232 -26.20 -14.98 -18.17
CA SER A 232 -26.61 -14.84 -19.56
C SER A 232 -27.67 -13.76 -19.71
N ALA A 233 -27.71 -13.12 -20.87
CA ALA A 233 -28.73 -12.15 -21.25
C ALA A 233 -28.99 -12.25 -22.75
N CYS A 234 -30.23 -12.01 -23.17
CA CYS A 234 -30.64 -12.05 -24.56
C CYS A 234 -31.38 -10.76 -24.93
N SER A 235 -31.27 -10.41 -26.20
CA SER A 235 -32.00 -9.33 -26.86
C SER A 235 -32.36 -9.79 -28.26
N ASP A 236 -33.41 -9.22 -28.85
CA ASP A 236 -33.81 -9.55 -30.22
C ASP A 236 -32.78 -9.01 -31.23
N ALA A 237 -32.16 -7.87 -30.93
CA ALA A 237 -31.23 -7.20 -31.83
C ALA A 237 -29.82 -7.81 -31.80
N LEU A 238 -29.26 -8.05 -30.60
CA LEU A 238 -27.90 -8.59 -30.49
C LEU A 238 -27.87 -10.10 -30.31
N GLY A 239 -28.97 -10.77 -30.02
CA GLY A 239 -28.99 -12.20 -29.69
C GLY A 239 -28.62 -12.44 -28.23
N CYS A 240 -28.01 -13.58 -27.94
CA CYS A 240 -27.75 -14.02 -26.57
C CYS A 240 -26.26 -14.02 -26.22
N PHE A 241 -25.92 -13.55 -25.03
CA PHE A 241 -24.59 -13.64 -24.44
C PHE A 241 -24.62 -14.53 -23.21
N ARG A 242 -23.52 -15.25 -22.95
CA ARG A 242 -23.34 -16.03 -21.71
C ARG A 242 -21.90 -16.05 -21.22
N LEU A 243 -21.73 -16.16 -19.92
CA LEU A 243 -20.44 -16.35 -19.26
C LEU A 243 -20.10 -17.84 -19.20
N VAL A 244 -18.97 -18.22 -19.81
CA VAL A 244 -18.47 -19.60 -19.78
C VAL A 244 -17.19 -19.66 -18.97
N GLY A 245 -17.23 -20.41 -17.87
CA GLY A 245 -16.16 -20.39 -16.87
C GLY A 245 -16.07 -19.02 -16.18
N ARG A 246 -14.83 -18.56 -15.95
CA ARG A 246 -14.53 -17.31 -15.25
C ARG A 246 -13.94 -16.22 -16.13
N ASP A 247 -13.61 -16.50 -17.39
CA ASP A 247 -12.76 -15.62 -18.21
C ASP A 247 -13.18 -15.48 -19.68
N ARG A 248 -14.37 -15.98 -20.04
CA ARG A 248 -14.88 -15.98 -21.40
C ARG A 248 -16.36 -15.57 -21.47
N VAL A 249 -16.67 -14.79 -22.49
CA VAL A 249 -18.04 -14.46 -22.92
C VAL A 249 -18.29 -15.12 -24.27
N GLU A 250 -19.36 -15.89 -24.37
CA GLU A 250 -19.85 -16.46 -25.63
C GLU A 250 -21.08 -15.70 -26.12
N HIS A 251 -21.24 -15.62 -27.44
CA HIS A 251 -22.33 -14.96 -28.13
C HIS A 251 -22.98 -15.92 -29.12
N ARG A 252 -24.30 -15.89 -29.17
CA ARG A 252 -25.14 -16.57 -30.15
C ARG A 252 -25.98 -15.52 -30.87
N ASP A 253 -25.72 -15.39 -32.17
CA ASP A 253 -26.46 -14.51 -33.08
C ASP A 253 -27.96 -14.85 -33.11
N PRO A 254 -28.89 -13.88 -33.25
CA PRO A 254 -30.32 -14.14 -33.35
C PRO A 254 -30.71 -15.16 -34.43
N THR A 255 -29.93 -15.21 -35.52
CA THR A 255 -30.18 -16.08 -36.68
C THR A 255 -29.48 -17.44 -36.59
N SER A 256 -28.58 -17.63 -35.62
CA SER A 256 -27.76 -18.83 -35.49
C SER A 256 -28.05 -19.58 -34.20
N SER A 257 -28.02 -20.91 -34.25
CA SER A 257 -28.07 -21.76 -33.06
C SER A 257 -26.69 -21.97 -32.40
N ALA A 258 -25.61 -21.65 -33.12
CA ALA A 258 -24.23 -21.90 -32.68
C ALA A 258 -23.71 -20.78 -31.77
N TRP A 259 -23.03 -21.17 -30.70
CA TRP A 259 -22.29 -20.24 -29.83
C TRP A 259 -20.90 -19.98 -30.39
N SER A 260 -20.46 -18.73 -30.34
CA SER A 260 -19.11 -18.29 -30.72
C SER A 260 -18.47 -17.53 -29.55
N THR A 261 -17.14 -17.48 -29.49
CA THR A 261 -16.45 -16.70 -28.46
C THR A 261 -16.49 -15.21 -28.82
N ALA A 262 -17.20 -14.41 -28.03
CA ALA A 262 -17.26 -12.96 -28.21
C ALA A 262 -16.10 -12.24 -27.52
N PHE A 263 -15.66 -12.75 -26.38
CA PHE A 263 -14.55 -12.20 -25.62
C PHE A 263 -13.84 -13.30 -24.83
N ALA A 264 -12.52 -13.28 -24.83
CA ALA A 264 -11.70 -14.08 -23.94
C ALA A 264 -10.40 -13.33 -23.62
N PHE A 265 -9.93 -13.43 -22.39
CA PHE A 265 -8.60 -12.92 -22.07
C PHE A 265 -7.53 -13.75 -22.82
N THR A 266 -6.55 -13.07 -23.41
CA THR A 266 -5.41 -13.73 -24.06
C THR A 266 -4.49 -14.37 -23.02
N ARG A 267 -3.69 -15.36 -23.41
CA ARG A 267 -2.71 -15.98 -22.50
C ARG A 267 -1.76 -14.95 -21.86
N GLU A 268 -1.37 -13.93 -22.61
CA GLU A 268 -0.50 -12.86 -22.11
C GLU A 268 -1.23 -11.97 -21.10
N GLN A 269 -2.49 -11.61 -21.36
CA GLN A 269 -3.32 -10.88 -20.40
C GLN A 269 -3.47 -11.68 -19.10
N LYS A 270 -3.79 -12.97 -19.18
CA LYS A 270 -3.88 -13.85 -18.01
C LYS A 270 -2.58 -13.91 -17.22
N ARG A 271 -1.43 -13.99 -17.91
CA ARG A 271 -0.11 -13.97 -17.26
C ARG A 271 0.14 -12.66 -16.51
N ARG A 272 -0.21 -11.52 -17.10
CA ARG A 272 -0.06 -10.21 -16.45
C ARG A 272 -0.99 -10.01 -15.27
N LEU A 273 -2.23 -10.48 -15.40
CA LEU A 273 -3.23 -10.47 -14.33
C LEU A 273 -2.76 -11.32 -13.15
N LYS A 274 -2.25 -12.54 -13.44
CA LYS A 274 -1.62 -13.40 -12.43
C LYS A 274 -0.34 -12.81 -11.84
N ALA A 275 0.38 -11.97 -12.55
CA ALA A 275 1.58 -11.33 -12.01
C ALA A 275 1.25 -10.15 -11.07
N ARG A 276 0.13 -9.45 -11.31
CA ARG A 276 -0.42 -8.43 -10.38
C ARG A 276 -0.93 -9.06 -9.07
N ASP A 277 -1.35 -10.33 -9.14
CA ASP A 277 -1.81 -11.16 -8.02
C ASP A 277 -0.81 -11.28 -6.85
N HIS A 278 0.49 -11.12 -7.12
CA HIS A 278 1.53 -11.28 -6.10
C HIS A 278 1.51 -10.24 -4.96
N GLY A 279 0.58 -9.27 -4.99
CA GLY A 279 0.36 -8.30 -3.92
C GLY A 279 -0.79 -8.61 -2.95
N VAL A 280 -1.52 -9.72 -3.11
CA VAL A 280 -2.70 -10.04 -2.28
C VAL A 280 -2.33 -10.95 -1.11
N CYS A 281 -2.58 -10.49 0.13
CA CYS A 281 -2.14 -11.16 1.36
C CYS A 281 -2.87 -12.46 1.70
N SER A 282 -4.05 -12.73 1.16
CA SER A 282 -4.91 -13.82 1.65
C SER A 282 -4.71 -15.16 0.93
N GLY A 283 -3.73 -15.27 0.02
CA GLY A 283 -3.60 -16.45 -0.85
C GLY A 283 -4.81 -16.62 -1.79
N GLN A 284 -5.77 -15.69 -1.76
CA GLN A 284 -6.80 -15.57 -2.78
C GLN A 284 -6.13 -15.01 -4.02
N SER A 285 -5.96 -15.89 -5.01
CA SER A 285 -5.55 -15.45 -6.32
C SER A 285 -6.58 -14.44 -6.84
N VAL A 286 -6.11 -13.29 -7.32
CA VAL A 286 -6.83 -12.37 -8.20
C VAL A 286 -7.27 -13.16 -9.42
N GLN A 287 -8.41 -13.80 -9.26
CA GLN A 287 -9.00 -14.56 -10.32
C GLN A 287 -9.72 -13.58 -11.22
N ILE A 288 -9.39 -13.68 -12.49
CA ILE A 288 -10.25 -13.19 -13.54
C ILE A 288 -11.57 -13.90 -13.32
N ASP A 289 -12.57 -13.16 -12.83
CA ASP A 289 -13.87 -13.71 -12.50
C ASP A 289 -14.95 -12.83 -13.13
N LEU A 290 -15.39 -13.23 -14.33
CA LEU A 290 -16.58 -12.71 -14.96
C LEU A 290 -17.79 -13.30 -14.24
N ARG A 291 -18.52 -12.44 -13.52
CA ARG A 291 -19.55 -12.89 -12.57
C ARG A 291 -20.96 -12.79 -13.13
N THR A 292 -21.37 -11.58 -13.52
CA THR A 292 -22.69 -11.31 -14.11
C THR A 292 -22.57 -10.44 -15.35
N LEU A 293 -23.55 -10.54 -16.25
CA LEU A 293 -23.65 -9.72 -17.46
C LEU A 293 -25.09 -9.23 -17.68
N LEU A 294 -25.21 -8.12 -18.39
CA LEU A 294 -26.49 -7.54 -18.79
C LEU A 294 -26.37 -6.84 -20.15
N ILE A 295 -27.50 -6.64 -20.82
CA ILE A 295 -27.60 -5.85 -22.06
C ILE A 295 -28.28 -4.52 -21.70
N VAL A 296 -27.66 -3.41 -22.08
CA VAL A 296 -28.12 -2.04 -21.78
C VAL A 296 -28.55 -1.38 -23.08
N PRO A 297 -29.84 -1.04 -23.26
CA PRO A 297 -30.27 -0.24 -24.40
C PRO A 297 -29.77 1.20 -24.25
N ARG A 298 -29.21 1.77 -25.32
CA ARG A 298 -28.80 3.18 -25.40
C ARG A 298 -29.22 3.81 -26.72
N PRO A 299 -29.20 5.16 -26.82
CA PRO A 299 -29.48 5.85 -28.08
C PRO A 299 -28.55 5.46 -29.23
N ASP A 300 -27.31 5.06 -28.94
CA ASP A 300 -26.31 4.62 -29.93
C ASP A 300 -26.36 3.11 -30.23
N GLY A 301 -27.29 2.36 -29.62
CA GLY A 301 -27.46 0.91 -29.78
C GLY A 301 -27.41 0.16 -28.46
N GLU A 302 -27.52 -1.16 -28.50
CA GLU A 302 -27.41 -2.00 -27.31
C GLU A 302 -25.93 -2.27 -26.95
N HIS A 303 -25.61 -2.18 -25.66
CA HIS A 303 -24.27 -2.45 -25.11
C HIS A 303 -24.34 -3.66 -24.20
N VAL A 304 -23.24 -4.42 -24.09
CA VAL A 304 -23.14 -5.52 -23.12
C VAL A 304 -22.21 -5.11 -22.01
N VAL A 305 -22.66 -5.17 -20.76
CA VAL A 305 -21.82 -4.85 -19.59
C VAL A 305 -21.62 -6.10 -18.76
N VAL A 306 -20.38 -6.38 -18.38
CA VAL A 306 -19.99 -7.56 -17.59
C VAL A 306 -19.23 -7.12 -16.35
N ALA A 307 -19.62 -7.63 -15.18
CA ALA A 307 -18.86 -7.50 -13.94
C ALA A 307 -17.57 -8.34 -14.04
N ALA A 308 -16.40 -7.70 -13.96
CA ALA A 308 -15.10 -8.33 -14.20
C ALA A 308 -14.19 -8.33 -12.95
N GLY A 309 -14.79 -8.47 -11.77
CA GLY A 309 -14.06 -8.55 -10.51
C GLY A 309 -13.14 -7.36 -10.31
N SER A 310 -11.87 -7.60 -10.05
CA SER A 310 -10.88 -6.55 -9.81
C SER A 310 -10.48 -5.74 -11.06
N GLU A 311 -10.84 -6.21 -12.25
CA GLU A 311 -10.60 -5.50 -13.52
C GLU A 311 -11.67 -4.43 -13.81
N GLY A 312 -12.66 -4.26 -12.92
CA GLY A 312 -13.75 -3.31 -13.10
C GLY A 312 -14.89 -3.92 -13.89
N ALA A 313 -15.27 -3.30 -15.01
CA ALA A 313 -16.32 -3.77 -15.90
C ALA A 313 -15.81 -3.96 -17.34
N LEU A 314 -16.36 -4.93 -18.07
CA LEU A 314 -16.23 -5.01 -19.52
C LEU A 314 -17.45 -4.38 -20.18
N GLU A 315 -17.23 -3.53 -21.18
CA GLU A 315 -18.26 -2.96 -22.04
C GLU A 315 -18.04 -3.47 -23.46
N ARG A 316 -19.04 -4.11 -24.06
CA ARG A 316 -19.11 -4.34 -25.50
C ARG A 316 -19.95 -3.24 -26.14
N THR A 317 -19.38 -2.53 -27.11
CA THR A 317 -20.08 -1.51 -27.87
C THR A 317 -21.01 -2.14 -28.94
N PRO A 318 -21.93 -1.36 -29.54
CA PRO A 318 -22.75 -1.80 -30.66
C PRO A 318 -21.94 -2.27 -31.86
N SER A 319 -20.74 -1.68 -32.09
CA SER A 319 -19.81 -2.12 -33.14
C SER A 319 -19.12 -3.45 -32.84
N GLY A 320 -19.26 -3.96 -31.62
CA GLY A 320 -18.70 -5.24 -31.19
C GLY A 320 -17.30 -5.18 -30.57
N GLU A 321 -16.78 -3.97 -30.35
CA GLU A 321 -15.52 -3.78 -29.63
C GLU A 321 -15.70 -3.96 -28.13
N TRP A 322 -14.69 -4.51 -27.46
CA TRP A 322 -14.68 -4.70 -26.01
C TRP A 322 -13.70 -3.73 -25.34
N HIS A 323 -14.18 -3.01 -24.33
CA HIS A 323 -13.39 -2.10 -23.52
C HIS A 323 -13.43 -2.50 -22.05
N ARG A 324 -12.28 -2.42 -21.38
CA ARG A 324 -12.20 -2.54 -19.92
C ARG A 324 -12.36 -1.17 -19.28
N ARG A 325 -13.29 -1.04 -18.35
CA ARG A 325 -13.67 0.22 -17.68
C ARG A 325 -13.38 0.14 -16.19
N ALA A 326 -12.74 1.17 -15.67
CA ALA A 326 -12.50 1.28 -14.23
C ALA A 326 -13.81 1.57 -13.50
N VAL A 327 -14.03 0.86 -12.39
CA VAL A 327 -15.19 1.04 -11.51
C VAL A 327 -14.67 1.35 -10.11
N LEU A 328 -14.76 2.60 -9.68
CA LEU A 328 -14.18 3.06 -8.41
C LEU A 328 -12.68 2.68 -8.28
N GLY A 329 -12.31 1.89 -7.26
CA GLY A 329 -10.95 1.39 -7.06
C GLY A 329 -10.57 0.20 -7.96
N CYS A 330 -11.53 -0.44 -8.62
CA CYS A 330 -11.30 -1.57 -9.50
C CYS A 330 -10.82 -1.07 -10.87
N ARG A 331 -9.49 -0.97 -11.04
CA ARG A 331 -8.86 -0.47 -12.28
C ARG A 331 -8.33 -1.62 -13.15
N PRO A 332 -8.62 -1.62 -14.46
CA PRO A 332 -8.10 -2.62 -15.39
C PRO A 332 -6.58 -2.65 -15.37
N THR A 333 -6.01 -3.85 -15.39
CA THR A 333 -4.57 -4.03 -15.50
C THR A 333 -4.09 -3.51 -16.86
N SER A 334 -3.10 -2.63 -16.86
CA SER A 334 -2.53 -2.11 -18.11
C SER A 334 -1.92 -3.23 -18.93
N LEU A 335 -2.33 -3.33 -20.20
CA LEU A 335 -1.80 -4.32 -21.14
C LEU A 335 -0.75 -3.74 -22.07
N THR A 336 -0.60 -2.42 -22.06
CA THR A 336 0.44 -1.72 -22.80
C THR A 336 1.70 -1.67 -21.92
N GLY A 337 2.82 -2.18 -22.43
CA GLY A 337 4.11 -2.14 -21.76
C GLY A 337 4.89 -3.46 -21.89
N PRO A 338 6.24 -3.44 -21.83
CA PRO A 338 7.08 -4.64 -21.79
C PRO A 338 6.76 -5.53 -20.58
N SER A 339 6.47 -6.81 -20.81
CA SER A 339 6.20 -7.77 -19.73
C SER A 339 7.39 -8.04 -18.82
N GLN A 340 8.61 -7.74 -19.28
CA GLN A 340 9.85 -7.91 -18.51
C GLN A 340 10.01 -6.90 -17.35
N LEU A 341 9.22 -5.82 -17.32
CA LEU A 341 9.34 -4.78 -16.29
C LEU A 341 8.87 -5.22 -14.89
N ILE A 342 8.13 -6.32 -14.78
CA ILE A 342 7.78 -6.90 -13.47
C ILE A 342 9.05 -7.35 -12.74
N TYR A 343 10.05 -7.86 -13.46
CA TYR A 343 11.36 -8.18 -12.85
C TYR A 343 12.16 -6.95 -12.44
N LEU A 344 11.88 -5.78 -13.03
CA LEU A 344 12.45 -4.50 -12.64
C LEU A 344 11.88 -3.97 -11.31
N GLN A 345 10.82 -4.56 -10.75
CA GLN A 345 10.33 -4.22 -9.40
C GLN A 345 11.34 -4.62 -8.30
N ALA A 346 12.18 -5.63 -8.54
CA ALA A 346 13.24 -6.03 -7.62
C ALA A 346 14.54 -5.20 -7.77
N ALA A 347 14.73 -4.54 -8.92
CA ALA A 347 15.89 -3.70 -9.18
C ALA A 347 16.07 -2.55 -8.17
N PRO A 348 15.02 -1.83 -7.72
CA PRO A 348 15.05 -0.92 -6.58
C PRO A 348 15.75 -1.48 -5.34
N PHE A 349 15.35 -2.67 -4.91
CA PHE A 349 15.86 -3.33 -3.72
C PHE A 349 17.30 -3.78 -3.92
N ALA A 350 17.60 -4.36 -5.09
CA ALA A 350 18.96 -4.75 -5.45
C ALA A 350 19.91 -3.53 -5.47
N LEU A 351 19.48 -2.41 -6.06
CA LEU A 351 20.27 -1.18 -6.12
C LEU A 351 20.42 -0.53 -4.74
N ALA A 352 19.38 -0.54 -3.90
CA ALA A 352 19.45 -0.05 -2.53
C ALA A 352 20.45 -0.89 -1.70
N VAL A 353 20.38 -2.22 -1.78
CA VAL A 353 21.33 -3.13 -1.11
C VAL A 353 22.75 -2.91 -1.61
N LEU A 354 22.95 -2.81 -2.94
CA LEU A 354 24.25 -2.55 -3.54
C LEU A 354 24.80 -1.17 -3.14
N SER A 355 23.95 -0.17 -2.91
CA SER A 355 24.36 1.16 -2.45
C SER A 355 24.83 1.19 -0.98
N LEU A 356 24.40 0.23 -0.15
CA LEU A 356 24.84 0.09 1.23
C LEU A 356 26.27 -0.47 1.34
N VAL A 357 26.71 -1.28 0.37
CA VAL A 357 28.05 -1.89 0.34
C VAL A 357 29.18 -0.85 0.41
N PRO A 358 29.25 0.19 -0.45
CA PRO A 358 30.30 1.20 -0.37
C PRO A 358 30.20 2.07 0.90
N LEU A 359 29.00 2.28 1.44
CA LEU A 359 28.81 2.96 2.73
C LEU A 359 29.46 2.17 3.87
N VAL A 360 29.20 0.85 3.95
CA VAL A 360 29.77 -0.04 4.96
C VAL A 360 31.29 -0.14 4.79
N ILE A 361 31.79 -0.35 3.57
CA ILE A 361 33.23 -0.39 3.29
C ILE A 361 33.89 0.94 3.69
N GLY A 362 33.24 2.07 3.44
CA GLY A 362 33.69 3.39 3.85
C GLY A 362 33.83 3.56 5.35
N ILE A 363 32.82 3.13 6.09
CA ILE A 363 32.80 3.14 7.55
C ILE A 363 33.90 2.22 8.11
N MET A 364 34.05 1.02 7.55
CA MET A 364 35.04 0.04 8.01
C MET A 364 36.48 0.48 7.73
N ARG A 365 36.76 1.08 6.58
CA ARG A 365 38.13 1.42 6.16
C ARG A 365 38.70 2.69 6.80
N ARG A 366 37.92 3.43 7.59
CA ARG A 366 38.33 4.70 8.26
C ARG A 366 39.09 5.68 7.34
N GLN A 367 38.91 5.59 6.01
CA GLN A 367 39.67 6.42 5.10
C GLN A 367 39.17 7.87 5.19
N PRO A 368 40.05 8.88 5.10
CA PRO A 368 39.66 10.27 5.04
C PRO A 368 39.03 10.54 3.67
N TRP A 369 37.72 10.38 3.61
CA TRP A 369 36.89 10.60 2.43
C TRP A 369 36.93 12.08 2.05
N ARG A 370 37.86 12.47 1.18
CA ARG A 370 37.93 13.82 0.60
C ARG A 370 37.52 13.77 -0.87
N GLY A 371 36.53 14.58 -1.22
CA GLY A 371 36.15 14.91 -2.60
C GLY A 371 35.44 13.79 -3.37
N ALA A 372 36.21 12.85 -3.91
CA ALA A 372 35.72 11.89 -4.90
C ALA A 372 34.71 10.88 -4.33
N GLY A 373 34.93 10.37 -3.11
CA GLY A 373 34.02 9.39 -2.49
C GLY A 373 32.65 9.96 -2.13
N GLY A 374 32.59 11.22 -1.67
CA GLY A 374 31.33 11.89 -1.36
C GLY A 374 30.51 12.21 -2.61
N LEU A 375 31.18 12.64 -3.69
CA LEU A 375 30.55 12.87 -4.99
C LEU A 375 30.04 11.57 -5.61
N ALA A 376 30.80 10.48 -5.52
CA ALA A 376 30.38 9.17 -6.03
C ALA A 376 29.11 8.65 -5.33
N ILE A 377 28.99 8.83 -4.00
CA ILE A 377 27.76 8.46 -3.28
C ILE A 377 26.59 9.37 -3.66
N ALA A 378 26.80 10.68 -3.77
CA ALA A 378 25.72 11.61 -4.14
C ALA A 378 25.20 11.33 -5.55
N LEU A 379 26.10 11.06 -6.51
CA LEU A 379 25.74 10.67 -7.87
C LEU A 379 25.08 9.30 -7.91
N GLY A 380 25.56 8.33 -7.13
CA GLY A 380 24.93 7.01 -6.98
C GLY A 380 23.51 7.12 -6.44
N GLY A 381 23.29 7.87 -5.36
CA GLY A 381 21.97 8.10 -4.78
C GLY A 381 21.02 8.84 -5.72
N ALA A 382 21.51 9.86 -6.44
CA ALA A 382 20.73 10.59 -7.45
C ALA A 382 20.35 9.69 -8.64
N PHE A 383 21.27 8.85 -9.11
CA PHE A 383 21.03 7.90 -10.20
C PHE A 383 20.02 6.82 -9.80
N THR A 384 20.17 6.22 -8.61
CA THR A 384 19.18 5.27 -8.07
C THR A 384 17.81 5.91 -7.92
N THR A 385 17.75 7.14 -7.42
CA THR A 385 16.50 7.92 -7.30
C THR A 385 15.85 8.17 -8.66
N GLY A 386 16.63 8.58 -9.66
CA GLY A 386 16.14 8.83 -11.02
C GLY A 386 15.60 7.57 -11.69
N ILE A 387 16.30 6.44 -11.54
CA ILE A 387 15.84 5.13 -12.05
C ILE A 387 14.57 4.69 -11.35
N LEU A 388 14.49 4.84 -10.03
CA LEU A 388 13.27 4.52 -9.26
C LEU A 388 12.09 5.32 -9.79
N LEU A 389 12.21 6.65 -9.83
CA LEU A 389 11.19 7.53 -10.36
C LEU A 389 10.76 7.11 -11.77
N ALA A 390 11.71 6.87 -12.69
CA ALA A 390 11.39 6.46 -14.06
C ALA A 390 10.66 5.10 -14.15
N ILE A 391 11.06 4.11 -13.35
CA ILE A 391 10.38 2.79 -13.28
C ILE A 391 8.95 2.96 -12.75
N PHE A 392 8.75 3.76 -11.69
CA PHE A 392 7.43 4.03 -11.13
C PHE A 392 6.54 4.81 -12.11
N THR A 393 7.08 5.81 -12.83
CA THR A 393 6.38 6.51 -13.92
C THR A 393 5.89 5.59 -14.99
N PHE A 394 6.77 4.70 -15.44
CA PHE A 394 6.49 3.85 -16.57
C PHE A 394 5.47 2.75 -16.22
N LEU A 395 5.49 2.24 -14.98
CA LEU A 395 4.60 1.19 -14.52
C LEU A 395 3.18 1.68 -14.17
N GLN A 396 2.92 2.98 -14.21
CA GLN A 396 1.66 3.59 -13.75
C GLN A 396 1.20 3.06 -12.38
N ILE A 397 2.17 2.76 -11.50
CA ILE A 397 1.88 2.49 -10.09
C ILE A 397 1.27 3.78 -9.55
N ASP A 398 0.07 3.69 -8.97
CA ASP A 398 -0.75 4.84 -8.57
C ASP A 398 0.09 5.86 -7.77
N TYR A 399 0.50 6.91 -8.48
CA TYR A 399 1.39 7.96 -7.99
C TYR A 399 0.88 8.68 -6.75
N LEU A 400 -0.44 8.69 -6.59
CA LEU A 400 -1.10 9.38 -5.49
C LEU A 400 -0.83 8.71 -4.14
N GLY A 401 -0.45 7.42 -4.13
CA GLY A 401 -0.15 6.67 -2.90
C GLY A 401 1.33 6.74 -2.53
N SER A 402 2.16 5.98 -3.23
CA SER A 402 3.54 5.65 -2.81
C SER A 402 4.62 6.59 -3.36
N GLY A 403 4.33 7.35 -4.42
CA GLY A 403 5.29 8.24 -5.11
C GLY A 403 5.89 9.34 -4.21
N PRO A 404 5.09 10.08 -3.43
CA PRO A 404 5.58 11.14 -2.55
C PRO A 404 6.47 10.60 -1.43
N ALA A 405 6.11 9.47 -0.82
CA ALA A 405 6.87 8.86 0.26
C ALA A 405 8.26 8.42 -0.22
N LEU A 406 8.34 7.78 -1.39
CA LEU A 406 9.60 7.34 -1.95
C LEU A 406 10.50 8.52 -2.39
N ALA A 407 9.90 9.57 -2.99
CA ALA A 407 10.61 10.79 -3.35
C ALA A 407 11.21 11.48 -2.12
N VAL A 408 10.47 11.51 -1.00
CA VAL A 408 10.96 12.03 0.29
C VAL A 408 12.13 11.18 0.81
N ILE A 409 12.03 9.86 0.80
CA ILE A 409 13.12 8.97 1.24
C ILE A 409 14.39 9.19 0.41
N CYS A 410 14.25 9.23 -0.91
CA CYS A 410 15.35 9.50 -1.83
C CYS A 410 15.99 10.88 -1.62
N ALA A 411 15.17 11.92 -1.44
CA ALA A 411 15.65 13.27 -1.16
C ALA A 411 16.40 13.33 0.18
N VAL A 412 15.90 12.64 1.21
CA VAL A 412 16.56 12.55 2.52
C VAL A 412 17.91 11.85 2.41
N ILE A 413 17.99 10.72 1.71
CA ILE A 413 19.26 10.01 1.48
C ILE A 413 20.26 10.91 0.75
N PHE A 414 19.83 11.57 -0.32
CA PHE A 414 20.66 12.48 -1.11
C PHE A 414 21.19 13.66 -0.28
N LEU A 415 20.32 14.30 0.51
CA LEU A 415 20.69 15.40 1.40
C LEU A 415 21.68 14.97 2.48
N ILE A 416 21.51 13.77 3.04
CA ILE A 416 22.47 13.17 3.98
C ILE A 416 23.83 13.00 3.30
N SER A 417 23.87 12.47 2.07
CA SER A 417 25.12 12.27 1.32
C SER A 417 25.84 13.60 1.03
N LEU A 418 25.11 14.61 0.56
CA LEU A 418 25.65 15.97 0.32
C LEU A 418 26.21 16.60 1.59
N TRP A 419 25.50 16.42 2.70
CA TRP A 419 25.90 16.99 3.99
C TRP A 419 27.17 16.33 4.54
N VAL A 420 27.30 15.00 4.41
CA VAL A 420 28.52 14.26 4.76
C VAL A 420 29.70 14.73 3.90
N ALA A 421 29.48 14.95 2.60
CA ALA A 421 30.52 15.42 1.69
C ALA A 421 31.03 16.84 2.03
N ARG A 422 30.18 17.69 2.63
CA ARG A 422 30.51 19.08 3.00
C ARG A 422 31.10 19.24 4.41
N GLY A 423 31.33 18.15 5.14
CA GLY A 423 31.83 18.21 6.53
C GLY A 423 33.10 19.06 6.69
N PRO A 424 33.20 19.88 7.75
CA PRO A 424 34.24 20.90 7.89
C PRO A 424 35.65 20.31 7.79
N LYS A 425 36.50 20.97 6.99
CA LYS A 425 37.93 20.64 6.90
C LYS A 425 38.49 20.67 8.31
N SER A 426 38.99 19.53 8.79
CA SER A 426 39.68 19.48 10.08
C SER A 426 40.76 20.57 10.05
N PRO A 427 40.78 21.49 11.02
CA PRO A 427 41.84 22.49 11.08
C PRO A 427 43.16 21.74 11.05
N ARG A 428 44.05 22.11 10.11
CA ARG A 428 45.43 21.59 10.12
C ARG A 428 45.95 21.91 11.51
N GLY A 429 46.32 20.87 12.26
CA GLY A 429 46.95 21.08 13.57
C GLY A 429 48.13 22.04 13.39
N PRO A 430 48.41 22.89 14.40
CA PRO A 430 49.55 23.80 14.33
C PRO A 430 50.78 22.97 13.96
N GLU A 431 51.34 23.30 12.80
CA GLU A 431 52.58 22.73 12.30
C GLU A 431 53.62 23.11 13.36
N PHE A 432 54.03 22.14 14.18
CA PHE A 432 55.16 22.31 15.08
C PHE A 432 56.36 22.58 14.17
N ARG A 433 56.69 23.85 13.99
CA ARG A 433 57.97 24.26 13.44
C ARG A 433 58.97 24.11 14.57
N ASP A 434 59.86 23.15 14.40
CA ASP A 434 61.00 22.93 15.28
C ASP A 434 61.78 24.25 15.43
N ALA A 435 62.10 24.57 16.69
CA ALA A 435 63.01 25.64 17.10
C ALA A 435 64.30 24.99 17.60
#